data_AF-A0A075KJC9-F1
#
_entry.id   AF-A0A075KJC9-F1
#
_cell.length_a   1.000
_cell.length_b   1.000
_cell.length_c   1.000
_cell.angle_alpha   90.00
_cell.angle_beta   90.00
_cell.angle_gamma   90.00
#
_symmetry.space_group_name_H-M   'P 1'
#
loop_
_entity.id
_entity.type
_entity.pdbx_description
1 polymer ?
#
loop_
_entity_poly.entity_id
_entity_poly.type
_entity_poly.pdbx_seq_one_letter_code
_entity_poly.pdbx_strand_id
1 'polypeptide(L)'
;MNNVKEKDGVMYDSFNGNSSVTKKYPIEVTSLAIVNDGAADIELDLGYCKVIVKPDEVFDDNIVPQQSITIIATDKFRCIVRGEC
;
A
#
# COMPACT_ATOMS: atom_id res chain seq x y z
N MET A 1 -0.32 16.26 -23.35
CA MET A 1 -0.90 14.91 -23.13
C MET A 1 -0.95 14.72 -21.63
N ASN A 2 -2.16 14.69 -21.05
CA ASN A 2 -2.33 14.38 -19.63
C ASN A 2 -2.18 12.88 -19.48
N ASN A 3 -1.00 12.41 -19.08
CA ASN A 3 -0.81 11.03 -18.67
C ASN A 3 -1.50 10.86 -17.32
N VAL A 4 -2.82 10.66 -17.34
CA VAL A 4 -3.50 10.05 -16.20
C VAL A 4 -3.01 8.61 -16.21
N LYS A 5 -2.03 8.30 -15.35
CA LYS A 5 -1.71 6.91 -15.03
C LYS A 5 -2.99 6.33 -14.43
N GLU A 6 -3.76 5.58 -15.20
CA GLU A 6 -4.84 4.77 -14.66
C GLU A 6 -4.20 3.86 -13.60
N LYS A 7 -4.73 3.91 -12.37
CA LYS A 7 -4.27 2.99 -11.33
C LYS A 7 -4.92 1.66 -11.62
N ASP A 8 -4.11 0.62 -11.71
CA ASP A 8 -4.58 -0.68 -12.16
C ASP A 8 -5.29 -1.40 -11.02
N GLY A 9 -6.43 -2.01 -11.32
CA GLY A 9 -7.17 -2.88 -10.42
C GLY A 9 -8.41 -2.25 -9.75
N VAL A 10 -9.31 -3.12 -9.29
CA VAL A 10 -10.51 -2.76 -8.53
C VAL A 10 -10.18 -2.78 -7.05
N MET A 11 -10.79 -1.88 -6.27
CA MET A 11 -10.66 -1.90 -4.80
C MET A 11 -11.10 -3.26 -4.25
N TYR A 12 -10.19 -3.94 -3.55
CA TYR A 12 -10.41 -5.27 -2.99
C TYR A 12 -10.52 -5.26 -1.46
N ASP A 13 -9.64 -4.51 -0.79
CA ASP A 13 -9.64 -4.38 0.67
C ASP A 13 -9.33 -2.93 1.07
N SER A 14 -9.76 -2.55 2.27
CA SER A 14 -9.31 -1.36 2.96
C SER A 14 -9.24 -1.61 4.44
N PHE A 15 -8.18 -1.13 5.07
CA PHE A 15 -7.99 -1.30 6.49
C PHE A 15 -7.17 -0.17 7.10
N ASN A 16 -7.36 0.01 8.40
CA ASN A 16 -6.55 0.89 9.22
C ASN A 16 -5.60 0.03 10.04
N GLY A 17 -4.39 0.52 10.28
CA GLY A 17 -3.41 -0.13 11.14
C GLY A 17 -2.74 0.87 12.08
N ASN A 18 -2.05 0.36 13.08
CA ASN A 18 -1.27 1.13 14.05
C ASN A 18 0.04 0.42 14.44
N SER A 19 0.39 -0.64 13.71
CA SER A 19 1.54 -1.50 13.93
C SER A 19 1.84 -2.28 12.65
N SER A 20 2.99 -2.95 12.61
CA SER A 20 3.42 -3.73 11.46
C SER A 20 2.45 -4.87 11.15
N VAL A 21 2.16 -5.10 9.88
CA VAL A 21 1.20 -6.11 9.41
C VAL A 21 1.67 -6.75 8.11
N THR A 22 1.45 -8.05 8.00
CA THR A 22 1.53 -8.78 6.74
C THR A 22 0.16 -9.35 6.42
N LYS A 23 -0.39 -8.99 5.25
CA LYS A 23 -1.65 -9.54 4.75
C LYS A 23 -1.41 -10.35 3.50
N LYS A 24 -2.11 -11.49 3.41
CA LYS A 24 -2.16 -12.33 2.20
C LYS A 24 -3.54 -12.20 1.57
N TYR A 25 -3.56 -12.11 0.25
CA TYR A 25 -4.76 -11.99 -0.56
C TYR A 25 -4.86 -13.18 -1.52
N PRO A 26 -6.08 -13.65 -1.85
CA PRO A 26 -6.27 -14.73 -2.82
C PRO A 26 -6.13 -14.24 -4.27
N ILE A 27 -6.09 -12.92 -4.48
CA ILE A 27 -5.89 -12.27 -5.78
C ILE A 27 -4.51 -11.61 -5.84
N GLU A 28 -4.07 -11.28 -7.05
CA GLU A 28 -2.90 -10.43 -7.25
C GLU A 28 -3.24 -8.97 -6.94
N VAL A 29 -2.48 -8.38 -6.01
CA VAL A 29 -2.53 -6.95 -5.72
C VAL A 29 -1.66 -6.21 -6.72
N THR A 30 -2.26 -5.32 -7.50
CA THR A 30 -1.61 -4.55 -8.57
C THR A 30 -1.32 -3.10 -8.16
N SER A 31 -2.00 -2.60 -7.12
CA SER A 31 -1.86 -1.22 -6.65
C SER A 31 -2.17 -1.10 -5.15
N LEU A 32 -1.50 -0.15 -4.50
CA LEU A 32 -1.75 0.21 -3.11
C LEU A 32 -1.91 1.72 -2.98
N ALA A 33 -2.76 2.14 -2.03
CA ALA A 33 -2.71 3.48 -1.46
C ALA A 33 -2.49 3.38 0.04
N ILE A 34 -1.49 4.06 0.57
CA ILE A 34 -1.17 4.11 1.99
C ILE A 34 -1.05 5.57 2.41
N VAL A 35 -1.83 5.95 3.42
CA VAL A 35 -1.77 7.26 4.04
C VAL A 35 -1.10 7.11 5.40
N ASN A 36 -0.01 7.83 5.62
CA ASN A 36 0.64 7.89 6.91
C ASN A 36 -0.02 8.98 7.78
N ASP A 37 -0.94 8.58 8.66
CA ASP A 37 -1.59 9.48 9.62
C ASP A 37 -0.81 9.58 10.95
N GLY A 38 0.34 8.91 11.04
CA GLY A 38 1.18 8.82 12.23
C GLY A 38 2.35 9.79 12.22
N ALA A 39 3.08 9.85 13.33
CA ALA A 39 4.25 10.70 13.50
C ALA A 39 5.58 10.00 13.15
N ALA A 40 5.53 8.73 12.73
CA ALA A 40 6.69 7.92 12.39
C ALA A 40 6.63 7.44 10.93
N ASP A 41 7.80 7.20 10.34
CA ASP A 41 7.92 6.64 8.99
C ASP A 41 7.23 5.26 8.90
N ILE A 42 6.60 5.01 7.76
CA ILE A 42 6.13 3.67 7.36
C ILE A 42 7.09 3.12 6.31
N GLU A 43 7.52 1.88 6.48
CA GLU A 43 8.27 1.15 5.46
C GLU A 43 7.34 0.11 4.80
N LEU A 44 7.21 0.20 3.47
CA LEU A 44 6.54 -0.79 2.65
C LEU A 44 7.58 -1.74 2.11
N ASP A 45 7.50 -3.01 2.49
CA ASP A 45 8.32 -4.06 1.91
C ASP A 45 7.51 -4.80 0.84
N LEU A 46 7.84 -4.49 -0.42
CA LEU A 46 7.21 -5.09 -1.60
C LEU A 46 8.04 -6.26 -2.16
N GLY A 47 9.08 -6.71 -1.45
CA GLY A 47 9.97 -7.80 -1.83
C GLY A 47 11.04 -7.44 -2.87
N TYR A 48 10.73 -6.57 -3.85
CA TYR A 48 11.68 -6.09 -4.87
C TYR A 48 12.17 -4.65 -4.60
N CYS A 49 11.45 -3.89 -3.78
CA CYS A 49 11.85 -2.57 -3.34
C CYS A 49 11.29 -2.27 -1.95
N LYS A 50 11.92 -1.30 -1.29
CA LYS A 50 11.42 -0.68 -0.06
C LYS A 50 10.99 0.74 -0.35
N VAL A 51 9.81 1.10 0.10
CA VAL A 51 9.29 2.47 0.01
C VAL A 51 9.13 3.03 1.40
N ILE A 52 9.63 4.23 1.64
CA ILE A 52 9.42 4.96 2.88
C ILE A 52 8.34 6.00 2.65
N VAL A 53 7.29 5.97 3.48
CA VAL A 53 6.21 6.96 3.49
C VAL A 53 6.36 7.78 4.76
N LYS A 54 6.75 9.05 4.62
CA LYS A 54 6.96 9.96 5.77
C LYS A 54 5.63 10.34 6.43
N PRO A 55 5.65 10.88 7.65
CA PRO A 55 4.47 11.48 8.27
C PRO A 55 3.76 12.45 7.31
N ASP A 56 2.43 12.37 7.28
CA ASP A 56 1.54 13.15 6.40
C ASP A 56 1.71 12.89 4.89
N GLU A 57 2.54 11.92 4.48
CA GLU A 57 2.64 11.52 3.07
C GLU A 57 1.63 10.44 2.69
N VAL A 58 1.40 10.37 1.37
CA VAL A 58 0.59 9.35 0.73
C VAL A 58 1.44 8.62 -0.30
N PHE A 59 1.61 7.32 -0.13
CA PHE A 59 1.98 6.43 -1.22
C PHE A 59 0.72 6.03 -1.96
N ASP A 60 0.63 6.23 -3.26
CA ASP A 60 -0.48 5.74 -4.05
C ASP A 60 0.01 5.45 -5.46
N ASP A 61 0.40 4.21 -5.73
CA ASP A 61 1.01 3.81 -6.99
C ASP A 61 0.69 2.35 -7.34
N ASN A 62 1.03 1.97 -8.57
CA ASN A 62 1.05 0.58 -9.00
C ASN A 62 2.28 -0.11 -8.43
N ILE A 63 2.14 -1.41 -8.16
CA ILE A 63 3.21 -2.28 -7.68
C ILE A 63 3.35 -3.47 -8.63
N VAL A 64 4.50 -4.16 -8.59
CA VAL A 64 4.59 -5.48 -9.21
C VAL A 64 3.53 -6.39 -8.55
N PRO A 65 2.68 -7.06 -9.36
CA PRO A 65 1.62 -7.92 -8.87
C PRO A 65 2.12 -8.94 -7.85
N GLN A 66 1.47 -9.02 -6.70
CA GLN A 66 1.82 -9.96 -5.64
C GLN A 66 0.64 -10.27 -4.72
N GLN A 67 0.69 -11.42 -4.04
CA GLN A 67 -0.39 -11.89 -3.16
C GLN A 67 -0.14 -11.63 -1.67
N SER A 68 0.99 -11.02 -1.31
CA SER A 68 1.36 -10.75 0.07
C SER A 68 1.93 -9.35 0.19
N ILE A 69 1.40 -8.55 1.10
CA ILE A 69 1.86 -7.17 1.35
C ILE A 69 2.31 -7.07 2.80
N THR A 70 3.51 -6.54 3.01
CA THR A 70 4.07 -6.24 4.34
C THR A 70 4.22 -4.74 4.52
N ILE A 71 3.61 -4.22 5.58
CA ILE A 71 3.68 -2.82 6.00
C ILE A 71 4.35 -2.83 7.37
N ILE A 72 5.48 -2.15 7.50
CA ILE A 72 6.20 -1.96 8.74
C ILE A 72 5.87 -0.56 9.26
N ALA A 73 5.11 -0.51 10.35
CA ALA A 73 4.67 0.73 10.97
C ALA A 73 4.70 0.60 12.50
N THR A 74 4.85 1.73 13.18
CA THR A 74 4.76 1.87 14.64
C THR A 74 3.65 2.81 15.08
N ASP A 75 2.97 3.45 14.13
CA ASP A 75 1.89 4.41 14.36
C ASP A 75 0.78 4.23 13.30
N LYS A 76 -0.23 5.10 13.35
CA LYS A 76 -1.47 5.01 12.57
C LYS A 76 -1.24 5.14 11.07
N PHE A 77 -1.92 4.28 10.32
CA PHE A 77 -1.99 4.39 8.87
C PHE A 77 -3.32 3.88 8.34
N ARG A 78 -3.65 4.28 7.11
CA ARG A 78 -4.76 3.75 6.33
C ARG A 78 -4.23 3.14 5.06
N CYS A 79 -4.81 2.02 4.63
CA CYS A 79 -4.40 1.30 3.44
C CYS A 79 -5.62 0.93 2.58
N ILE A 80 -5.49 1.11 1.27
CA ILE A 80 -6.39 0.61 0.24
C ILE A 80 -5.60 -0.34 -0.65
N VAL A 81 -6.18 -1.51 -0.90
CA VAL A 81 -5.60 -2.55 -1.74
C VAL A 81 -6.43 -2.70 -2.99
N ARG A 82 -5.77 -2.69 -4.15
CA ARG A 82 -6.41 -2.85 -5.46
C ARG A 82 -5.74 -4.01 -6.22
N GLY A 83 -6.55 -4.77 -6.93
CA GLY A 83 -6.06 -5.95 -7.67
C GLY A 83 -6.96 -6.31 -8.84
N GLU A 84 -6.54 -7.32 -9.59
CA GLU A 84 -7.35 -7.88 -10.67
C GLU A 84 -8.46 -8.76 -10.07
N CYS A 85 -9.70 -8.51 -10.50
CA CYS A 85 -10.89 -9.26 -10.10
C CYS A 85 -11.27 -10.32 -11.13
#